data_AF-A0A383CCR3-F1
#
_entry.id   AF-A0A383CCR3-F1
#
_cell.length_a   1.000
_cell.length_b   1.000
_cell.length_c   1.000
_cell.angle_alpha   90.00
_cell.angle_beta   90.00
_cell.angle_gamma   90.00
#
_symmetry.space_group_name_H-M   'P 1'
#
loop_
_entity.id
_entity.type
_entity.pdbx_description
1 polymer ?
#
loop_
_entity_poly.entity_id
_entity_poly.type
_entity_poly.pdbx_seq_one_letter_code
_entity_poly.pdbx_strand_id
1 'polypeptide(L)'
;MKGLVFAILFASLLLVGTISSQSFGMGDHRFVSGWGNFGVIDDGEFLSPQQLASDNEGNIYVADSGNARIQKFTSDGQFLASWGVKGSENGQFEYPVGITTYENFIYVVDKKLNKVQKFDSDGN
;
A
#
# COMPACT_ATOMS: atom_id res chain seq x y z
N MET A 1 47.97 -12.62 -62.25
CA MET A 1 46.90 -11.64 -61.93
C MET A 1 46.25 -12.10 -60.62
N LYS A 2 46.82 -11.74 -59.47
CA LYS A 2 46.42 -10.62 -58.57
C LYS A 2 45.05 -10.82 -57.89
N GLY A 3 45.10 -11.09 -56.57
CA GLY A 3 44.01 -11.10 -55.56
C GLY A 3 43.80 -12.50 -54.95
N LEU A 4 44.36 -12.91 -53.79
CA LEU A 4 44.21 -12.45 -52.39
C LEU A 4 42.73 -12.43 -51.98
N VAL A 5 42.23 -13.21 -51.00
CA VAL A 5 42.35 -13.06 -49.52
C VAL A 5 41.95 -14.42 -48.85
N PHE A 6 42.85 -15.12 -48.14
CA PHE A 6 43.13 -15.15 -46.68
C PHE A 6 42.06 -15.79 -45.76
N ALA A 7 42.54 -16.79 -45.01
CA ALA A 7 41.85 -17.60 -44.02
C ALA A 7 41.60 -16.86 -42.69
N ILE A 8 40.67 -17.42 -41.89
CA ILE A 8 40.62 -17.57 -40.41
C ILE A 8 39.20 -17.33 -39.89
N LEU A 9 38.60 -18.38 -39.31
CA LEU A 9 37.41 -18.27 -38.45
C LEU A 9 37.77 -17.51 -37.17
N PHE A 10 37.05 -16.43 -36.85
CA PHE A 10 36.90 -15.92 -35.49
C PHE A 10 35.54 -15.25 -35.32
N ALA A 11 34.79 -15.70 -34.32
CA ALA A 11 33.54 -15.11 -33.88
C ALA A 11 33.75 -13.66 -33.40
N SER A 12 32.81 -12.76 -33.67
CA SER A 12 32.50 -11.69 -32.73
C SER A 12 31.09 -11.11 -32.95
N LEU A 13 30.38 -11.08 -31.83
CA LEU A 13 29.06 -10.52 -31.58
C LEU A 13 29.05 -9.01 -31.91
N LEU A 14 28.06 -8.51 -32.65
CA LEU A 14 27.76 -7.07 -32.69
C LEU A 14 26.48 -6.78 -31.92
N LEU A 15 26.72 -6.56 -30.63
CA LEU A 15 26.05 -5.66 -29.69
C LEU A 15 24.52 -5.56 -29.76
N VAL A 16 23.88 -6.26 -28.82
CA VAL A 16 22.57 -5.91 -28.29
C VAL A 16 22.59 -4.43 -27.91
N GLY A 17 21.85 -3.61 -28.64
CA GLY A 17 21.55 -2.24 -28.29
C GLY A 17 20.07 -2.12 -27.97
N THR A 18 19.61 -2.79 -26.91
CA THR A 18 18.34 -2.44 -26.29
C THR A 18 18.47 -0.99 -25.85
N ILE A 19 17.74 -0.08 -26.49
CA ILE A 19 17.53 1.25 -25.92
C ILE A 19 16.59 1.03 -24.74
N SER A 20 17.16 0.66 -23.60
CA SER A 20 16.53 0.90 -22.32
C SER A 20 16.43 2.42 -22.18
N SER A 21 15.21 2.94 -22.07
CA SER A 21 15.01 4.28 -21.55
C SER A 21 15.56 4.30 -20.13
N GLN A 22 16.76 4.85 -19.97
CA GLN A 22 17.46 4.95 -18.69
C GLN A 22 16.67 5.88 -17.77
N SER A 23 16.01 5.33 -16.76
CA SER A 23 15.72 6.04 -15.51
C SER A 23 16.99 5.99 -14.67
N PHE A 24 17.54 7.14 -14.26
CA PHE A 24 18.75 7.21 -13.43
C PHE A 24 18.46 6.93 -11.95
N GLY A 25 17.83 5.78 -11.72
CA GLY A 25 17.57 5.12 -10.44
C GLY A 25 17.29 3.66 -10.77
N MET A 26 18.32 2.83 -10.80
CA MET A 26 18.29 1.50 -11.41
C MET A 26 17.65 0.48 -10.46
N GLY A 27 16.34 0.58 -10.32
CA GLY A 27 15.45 -0.47 -9.84
C GLY A 27 14.12 -0.30 -10.56
N ASP A 28 13.75 -1.26 -11.41
CA ASP A 28 12.42 -1.27 -12.02
C ASP A 28 11.38 -1.49 -10.90
N HIS A 29 10.73 -0.43 -10.45
CA HIS A 29 9.62 -0.55 -9.52
C HIS A 29 8.41 -1.12 -10.30
N ARG A 30 8.18 -2.43 -10.16
CA ARG A 30 7.01 -3.09 -10.73
C ARG A 30 5.79 -2.79 -9.87
N PHE A 31 4.83 -2.04 -10.42
CA PHE A 31 3.48 -1.95 -9.83
C PHE A 31 2.88 -3.36 -9.75
N VAL A 32 2.39 -3.73 -8.56
CA VAL A 32 1.81 -5.06 -8.31
C VAL A 32 0.29 -5.00 -8.41
N SER A 33 -0.35 -4.20 -7.56
CA SER A 33 -1.79 -4.00 -7.51
C SER A 33 -2.13 -2.72 -6.74
N GLY A 34 -3.39 -2.29 -6.84
CA GLY A 34 -3.97 -1.22 -6.03
C GLY A 34 -5.46 -1.46 -5.87
N TRP A 35 -6.04 -1.01 -4.77
CA TRP A 35 -7.46 -1.19 -4.46
C TRP A 35 -8.04 0.07 -3.80
N GLY A 36 -9.37 0.14 -3.79
CA GLY A 36 -10.13 1.25 -3.27
C GLY A 36 -10.45 2.33 -4.30
N ASN A 37 -11.54 3.06 -4.05
CA ASN A 37 -11.99 4.20 -4.82
C ASN A 37 -12.52 5.29 -3.89
N PHE A 38 -12.70 6.50 -4.44
CA PHE A 38 -13.40 7.56 -3.71
C PHE A 38 -14.81 7.10 -3.34
N GLY A 39 -15.20 7.33 -2.09
CA GLY A 39 -16.57 7.14 -1.64
C GLY A 39 -16.72 7.23 -0.12
N VAL A 40 -17.97 7.19 0.32
CA VAL A 40 -18.37 7.54 1.70
C VAL A 40 -19.37 6.59 2.31
N ILE A 41 -19.99 5.71 1.50
CA ILE A 41 -21.08 4.86 1.94
C ILE A 41 -20.60 3.41 2.03
N ASP A 42 -19.95 2.92 0.97
CA ASP A 42 -19.68 1.49 0.84
C ASP A 42 -18.34 1.12 1.47
N ASP A 43 -18.23 -0.14 1.90
CA ASP A 43 -16.98 -0.71 2.37
C ASP A 43 -15.95 -0.83 1.22
N GLY A 44 -14.68 -0.59 1.53
CA GLY A 44 -13.62 -0.52 0.53
C GLY A 44 -13.50 0.84 -0.20
N GLU A 45 -14.45 1.75 0.02
CA GLU A 45 -14.33 3.14 -0.43
C GLU A 45 -13.61 4.02 0.60
N PHE A 46 -12.99 5.11 0.14
CA PHE A 46 -12.25 6.04 0.99
C PHE A 46 -12.60 7.49 0.67
N LEU A 47 -12.73 8.34 1.71
CA LEU A 47 -12.88 9.78 1.54
C LEU A 47 -11.56 10.52 1.78
N SER A 48 -10.76 10.07 2.74
CA SER A 48 -9.43 10.64 3.00
C SER A 48 -8.57 9.66 3.80
N PRO A 49 -8.03 8.60 3.16
CA PRO A 49 -7.18 7.63 3.84
C PRO A 49 -5.83 8.28 4.21
N GLN A 50 -5.39 8.11 5.46
CA GLN A 50 -4.20 8.80 5.99
C GLN A 50 -3.00 7.88 6.17
N GLN A 51 -3.16 6.80 6.92
CA GLN A 51 -2.11 5.84 7.20
C GLN A 51 -2.66 4.42 7.11
N LEU A 52 -1.76 3.47 6.83
CA LEU A 52 -2.02 2.04 6.96
C LEU A 52 -1.02 1.36 7.90
N ALA A 53 -1.42 0.21 8.43
CA ALA A 53 -0.58 -0.73 9.18
C ALA A 53 -0.93 -2.17 8.78
N SER A 54 0.01 -3.09 8.97
CA SER A 54 -0.21 -4.53 8.75
C SER A 54 -0.03 -5.32 10.04
N ASP A 55 -0.84 -6.34 10.29
CA ASP A 55 -0.58 -7.30 11.38
C ASP A 55 0.32 -8.47 10.93
N ASN A 56 0.58 -9.41 11.85
CA ASN A 56 1.40 -10.60 11.57
C ASN A 56 0.70 -11.64 10.68
N GLU A 57 -0.61 -11.50 10.45
CA GLU A 57 -1.40 -12.36 9.56
C GLU A 57 -1.45 -11.79 8.14
N GLY A 58 -0.92 -10.58 7.93
CA GLY A 58 -0.92 -9.89 6.65
C GLY A 58 -2.20 -9.09 6.38
N ASN A 59 -3.06 -8.90 7.37
CA ASN A 59 -4.21 -8.01 7.22
C ASN A 59 -3.73 -6.54 7.20
N ILE A 60 -4.33 -5.74 6.34
CA ILE A 60 -4.04 -4.31 6.18
C ILE A 60 -5.14 -3.49 6.84
N TYR A 61 -4.76 -2.58 7.71
CA TYR A 61 -5.66 -1.66 8.39
C TYR A 61 -5.43 -0.25 7.86
N VAL A 62 -6.49 0.47 7.51
CA VAL A 62 -6.42 1.82 6.95
C VAL A 62 -7.25 2.77 7.79
N ALA A 63 -6.63 3.89 8.20
CA ALA A 63 -7.34 5.00 8.83
C ALA A 63 -7.99 5.88 7.75
N ASP A 64 -9.30 5.74 7.56
CA ASP A 64 -10.10 6.52 6.61
C ASP A 64 -10.67 7.76 7.29
N SER A 65 -9.83 8.79 7.40
CA SER A 65 -10.11 9.96 8.22
C SER A 65 -11.35 10.73 7.78
N GLY A 66 -11.64 10.73 6.48
CA GLY A 66 -12.80 11.44 5.93
C GLY A 66 -14.11 10.79 6.36
N ASN A 67 -14.13 9.46 6.47
CA ASN A 67 -15.32 8.69 6.86
C ASN A 67 -15.35 8.35 8.36
N ALA A 68 -14.38 8.86 9.14
CA ALA A 68 -14.28 8.62 10.59
C ALA A 68 -14.32 7.12 10.96
N ARG A 69 -13.67 6.28 10.16
CA ARG A 69 -13.64 4.82 10.32
C ARG A 69 -12.25 4.24 10.10
N ILE A 70 -12.04 3.05 10.63
CA ILE A 70 -10.93 2.17 10.29
C ILE A 70 -11.47 1.03 9.43
N GLN A 71 -10.73 0.65 8.40
CA GLN A 71 -11.08 -0.47 7.53
C GLN A 71 -9.96 -1.50 7.51
N LYS A 72 -10.31 -2.78 7.61
CA LYS A 72 -9.44 -3.95 7.58
C LYS A 72 -9.62 -4.68 6.26
N PHE A 73 -8.50 -5.09 5.65
CA PHE A 73 -8.43 -5.78 4.38
C PHE A 73 -7.48 -6.98 4.46
N THR A 74 -7.59 -7.92 3.54
CA THR A 74 -6.53 -8.89 3.26
C THR A 74 -5.32 -8.19 2.63
N SER A 75 -4.19 -8.89 2.54
CA SER A 75 -3.00 -8.41 1.84
C SER A 75 -3.23 -8.10 0.36
N ASP A 76 -4.26 -8.70 -0.24
CA ASP A 76 -4.65 -8.51 -1.64
C ASP A 76 -5.74 -7.44 -1.82
N GLY A 77 -6.12 -6.74 -0.75
CA GLY A 77 -7.08 -5.64 -0.80
C GLY A 77 -8.56 -6.03 -0.73
N GLN A 78 -8.87 -7.28 -0.37
CA GLN A 78 -10.27 -7.68 -0.13
C GLN A 78 -10.73 -7.15 1.22
N PHE A 79 -11.90 -6.51 1.26
CA PHE A 79 -12.48 -6.00 2.50
C PHE A 79 -12.80 -7.14 3.49
N LEU A 80 -12.49 -6.93 4.77
CA LEU A 80 -12.75 -7.87 5.85
C LEU A 80 -13.70 -7.29 6.89
N ALA A 81 -13.44 -6.06 7.36
CA ALA A 81 -14.23 -5.42 8.40
C ALA A 81 -14.03 -3.90 8.40
N SER A 82 -15.00 -3.17 8.95
CA SER A 82 -14.88 -1.75 9.25
C SER A 82 -15.45 -1.48 10.63
N TRP A 83 -14.88 -0.49 11.32
CA TRP A 83 -15.42 0.00 12.58
C TRP A 83 -15.11 1.47 12.76
N GLY A 84 -15.85 2.09 13.68
CA GLY A 84 -15.82 3.52 13.90
C GLY A 84 -16.93 4.25 13.17
N VAL A 85 -17.41 5.29 13.83
CA VAL A 85 -18.36 6.27 13.30
C VAL A 85 -17.96 7.64 13.82
N LYS A 86 -18.46 8.67 13.16
CA LYS A 86 -18.23 10.05 13.59
C LYS A 86 -18.70 10.27 15.04
N GLY A 87 -17.82 10.75 15.91
CA GLY A 87 -18.14 11.11 17.29
C GLY A 87 -16.93 11.09 18.22
N SER A 88 -17.16 11.26 19.52
CA SER A 88 -16.11 11.42 20.55
C SER A 88 -16.05 10.30 21.59
N GLU A 89 -17.01 9.38 21.56
CA GLU A 89 -17.08 8.28 22.53
C GLU A 89 -16.05 7.17 22.22
N ASN A 90 -15.96 6.17 23.10
CA ASN A 90 -15.11 4.99 22.85
C ASN A 90 -15.56 4.28 21.56
N GLY A 91 -14.59 3.99 20.69
CA GLY A 91 -14.83 3.39 19.38
C GLY A 91 -15.32 4.37 18.32
N GLN A 92 -15.56 5.64 18.65
CA GLN A 92 -15.88 6.69 17.67
C GLN A 92 -14.63 7.49 17.29
N PHE A 93 -14.67 8.15 16.14
CA PHE A 93 -13.58 8.99 15.66
C PHE A 93 -14.10 10.31 15.10
N GLU A 94 -13.25 11.33 15.07
CA GLU A 94 -13.51 12.60 14.40
C GLU A 94 -12.46 12.85 13.30
N TYR A 95 -11.19 12.50 13.55
CA TYR A 95 -10.13 12.58 12.55
C TYR A 95 -9.01 11.57 12.84
N PRO A 96 -9.23 10.27 12.58
CA PRO A 96 -8.23 9.23 12.78
C PRO A 96 -7.12 9.38 11.72
N VAL A 97 -5.87 9.56 12.15
CA VAL A 97 -4.74 9.82 11.24
C VAL A 97 -3.65 8.77 11.34
N GLY A 98 -3.34 8.34 12.57
CA GLY A 98 -2.23 7.45 12.84
C GLY A 98 -2.74 6.06 13.16
N ILE A 99 -2.13 5.02 12.59
CA ILE A 99 -2.47 3.64 12.91
C ILE A 99 -1.20 2.77 12.98
N THR A 100 -1.12 1.92 14.01
CA THR A 100 -0.12 0.87 14.12
C THR A 100 -0.72 -0.39 14.72
N THR A 101 -0.13 -1.52 14.40
CA THR A 101 -0.39 -2.79 15.05
C THR A 101 0.77 -3.08 16.02
N TYR A 102 0.47 -3.76 17.13
CA TYR A 102 1.47 -4.36 18.00
C TYR A 102 0.84 -5.56 18.69
N GLU A 103 1.45 -6.73 18.55
CA GLU A 103 0.84 -8.03 18.88
C GLU A 103 -0.54 -8.15 18.18
N ASN A 104 -1.61 -8.40 18.93
CA ASN A 104 -2.96 -8.56 18.39
C ASN A 104 -3.81 -7.28 18.56
N PHE A 105 -3.16 -6.13 18.79
CA PHE A 105 -3.85 -4.88 19.05
C PHE A 105 -3.60 -3.85 17.96
N ILE A 106 -4.65 -3.09 17.65
CA ILE A 106 -4.59 -1.90 16.80
C ILE A 106 -4.61 -0.66 17.68
N TYR A 107 -3.69 0.26 17.42
CA TYR A 107 -3.63 1.57 18.08
C TYR A 107 -3.91 2.65 17.05
N VAL A 108 -4.91 3.49 17.33
CA VAL A 108 -5.36 4.55 16.44
C VAL A 108 -5.23 5.89 17.13
N VAL A 109 -4.55 6.84 16.48
CA VAL A 109 -4.48 8.23 16.90
C VAL A 109 -5.59 9.01 16.23
N ASP A 110 -6.48 9.61 17.03
CA ASP A 110 -7.40 10.62 16.57
C ASP A 110 -6.83 12.02 16.84
N LYS A 111 -6.48 12.72 15.76
CA LYS A 111 -5.85 14.04 15.82
C LYS A 111 -6.80 15.09 16.38
N LYS A 112 -8.10 14.98 16.12
CA LYS A 112 -9.07 16.01 16.50
C LYS A 112 -9.55 15.83 17.94
N LEU A 113 -9.67 14.59 18.39
CA LEU A 113 -10.04 14.24 19.76
C LEU A 113 -8.86 14.27 20.74
N ASN A 114 -7.62 14.41 20.25
CA ASN A 114 -6.39 14.28 21.06
C ASN A 114 -6.34 12.96 21.84
N LYS A 115 -6.80 11.87 21.20
CA LYS A 115 -6.98 10.56 21.83
C LYS A 115 -6.19 9.50 21.09
N VAL A 116 -5.72 8.51 21.84
CA VAL A 116 -5.27 7.22 21.30
C VAL A 116 -6.27 6.16 21.74
N GLN A 117 -6.76 5.36 20.82
CA GLN A 117 -7.67 4.25 21.09
C GLN A 117 -6.97 2.93 20.74
N LYS A 118 -7.18 1.92 21.59
CA LYS A 118 -6.62 0.58 21.44
C LYS A 118 -7.78 -0.39 21.20
N PHE A 119 -7.67 -1.22 20.17
CA PHE A 119 -8.67 -2.21 19.78
C PHE A 119 -8.03 -3.59 19.66
N ASP A 120 -8.82 -4.64 19.81
CA ASP A 120 -8.43 -5.99 19.38
C ASP A 120 -8.42 -6.13 17.84
N SER A 121 -8.01 -7.29 17.32
CA SER A 121 -7.89 -7.57 15.89
C SER A 121 -9.22 -7.49 15.10
N ASP A 122 -10.35 -7.51 15.82
CA ASP A 122 -11.71 -7.46 15.29
C ASP A 122 -12.32 -6.05 15.41
N GLY A 123 -11.63 -5.12 16.08
CA GLY A 123 -12.03 -3.72 16.21
C GLY A 123 -12.84 -3.40 17.48
N ASN A 124 -12.83 -4.25 18.52
CA ASN A 124 -13.51 -4.01 19.80
C ASN A 124 -12.64 -3.29 20.84
#